data_AF-A0A2D9T0J8-F1
#
_entry.id   AF-A0A2D9T0J8-F1
#
_cell.length_a   1.000
_cell.length_b   1.000
_cell.length_c   1.000
_cell.angle_alpha   90.00
_cell.angle_beta   90.00
_cell.angle_gamma   90.00
#
_symmetry.space_group_name_H-M   'P 1'
#
loop_
_entity.id
_entity.type
_entity.pdbx_description
1 polymer ?
#
loop_
_entity_poly.entity_id
_entity_poly.type
_entity_poly.pdbx_seq_one_letter_code
_entity_poly.pdbx_strand_id
1 'polypeptide(L)'
;MESSDNRWVVRAGRGGRFIDEFIDGGFVGLGHGYHPSSGSLPADPTRESLGAYLESIYPGWKPGKVTNAASQLYRFMVELSVGDTVVTVDLSRRLYVIGTITSAPYLQADADMALRRKVTWTQVAPRDALSVPTRNTLGSILSLFRLADEPWDDLSAHQRPIDQADTPAAVTPPKAPKDLPPDVPEEESSLDGLLHDIQQKSREFIEDRIAALDPDEMEELVAGILRAMGYKTRVSDKGPDRGVDVFASPDGLGLQEPRIFVEVKHRSARMGSQEIRSFLGGRQRGDRCLYVSTGGYTREARYEAERANVPLTLIDLPMLGELLVEHYDAVDIETKQLVPLTRVYWPLDDE
;
A
#
# COMPACT_ATOMS: atom_id res chain seq x y z
N MET A 1 26.60 -9.73 -25.32
CA MET A 1 25.73 -9.91 -24.13
C MET A 1 24.37 -9.44 -24.56
N GLU A 2 23.46 -10.37 -24.85
CA GLU A 2 22.05 -10.01 -24.96
C GLU A 2 21.65 -9.39 -23.62
N SER A 3 21.21 -8.14 -23.66
CA SER A 3 20.55 -7.51 -22.51
C SER A 3 19.31 -8.35 -22.24
N SER A 4 19.30 -9.15 -21.18
CA SER A 4 18.10 -9.87 -20.80
C SER A 4 17.07 -8.84 -20.40
N ASP A 5 16.00 -8.71 -21.20
CA ASP A 5 14.92 -7.75 -20.97
C ASP A 5 13.96 -8.25 -19.86
N ASN A 6 14.54 -8.84 -18.81
CA ASN A 6 13.80 -9.39 -17.70
C ASN A 6 13.25 -8.24 -16.86
N ARG A 7 11.96 -8.32 -16.58
CA ARG A 7 11.23 -7.36 -15.75
C ARG A 7 10.67 -8.10 -14.55
N TRP A 8 10.96 -7.59 -13.37
CA TRP A 8 10.57 -8.22 -12.12
C TRP A 8 9.71 -7.27 -11.29
N VAL A 9 8.73 -7.81 -10.59
CA VAL A 9 8.01 -7.10 -9.54
C VAL A 9 8.54 -7.57 -8.20
N VAL A 10 8.93 -6.65 -7.32
CA VAL A 10 9.35 -6.93 -5.94
C VAL A 10 8.52 -6.12 -4.95
N ARG A 11 7.86 -6.82 -4.02
CA ARG A 11 7.05 -6.19 -2.97
C ARG A 11 7.91 -5.64 -1.84
N ALA A 12 7.61 -4.42 -1.38
CA ALA A 12 8.25 -3.80 -0.24
C ALA A 12 7.66 -4.29 1.11
N GLY A 13 7.56 -5.62 1.26
CA GLY A 13 6.94 -6.29 2.41
C GLY A 13 5.40 -6.23 2.40
N ARG A 14 4.78 -6.88 3.39
CA ARG A 14 3.32 -6.89 3.54
C ARG A 14 2.80 -5.45 3.64
N GLY A 15 1.82 -5.11 2.80
CA GLY A 15 1.23 -3.77 2.74
C GLY A 15 2.19 -2.66 2.29
N GLY A 16 3.35 -2.99 1.71
CA GLY A 16 4.32 -1.99 1.29
C GLY A 16 5.06 -1.30 2.45
N ARG A 17 5.12 -1.92 3.63
CA ARG A 17 5.73 -1.36 4.86
C ARG A 17 7.12 -0.76 4.66
N PHE A 18 7.93 -1.30 3.74
CA PHE A 18 9.31 -0.88 3.50
C PHE A 18 9.47 0.00 2.26
N ILE A 19 8.37 0.54 1.70
CA ILE A 19 8.41 1.24 0.41
C ILE A 19 9.29 2.49 0.44
N ASP A 20 9.16 3.31 1.47
CA ASP A 20 9.97 4.53 1.62
C ASP A 20 11.46 4.16 1.78
N GLU A 21 11.79 3.08 2.51
CA GLU A 21 13.17 2.59 2.64
C GLU A 21 13.74 2.08 1.31
N PHE A 22 12.94 1.34 0.53
CA PHE A 22 13.37 0.83 -0.78
C PHE A 22 13.72 1.98 -1.72
N ILE A 23 12.86 3.00 -1.79
CA ILE A 23 13.02 4.15 -2.67
C ILE A 23 14.19 5.02 -2.20
N ASP A 24 14.17 5.49 -0.95
CA ASP A 24 15.17 6.41 -0.40
C ASP A 24 16.55 5.75 -0.28
N GLY A 25 16.57 4.46 0.07
CA GLY A 25 17.79 3.66 0.22
C GLY A 25 18.32 3.07 -1.08
N GLY A 26 17.59 3.17 -2.19
CA GLY A 26 17.99 2.65 -3.49
C GLY A 26 18.20 1.14 -3.49
N PHE A 27 17.24 0.37 -2.97
CA PHE A 27 17.32 -1.08 -2.91
C PHE A 27 15.96 -1.77 -3.02
N VAL A 28 16.00 -3.07 -3.30
CA VAL A 28 14.90 -4.02 -3.02
C VAL A 28 15.41 -5.10 -2.08
N GLY A 29 14.53 -5.68 -1.27
CA GLY A 29 14.88 -6.71 -0.30
C GLY A 29 13.83 -7.82 -0.19
N LEU A 30 14.23 -8.94 0.42
CA LEU A 30 13.38 -10.11 0.62
C LEU A 30 13.63 -10.74 1.99
N GLY A 31 12.56 -11.06 2.72
CA GLY A 31 12.61 -11.58 4.11
C GLY A 31 12.00 -12.98 4.31
N HIS A 32 11.90 -13.82 3.29
CA HIS A 32 11.16 -15.11 3.32
C HIS A 32 11.83 -16.16 4.23
N GLY A 33 11.72 -15.98 5.55
CA GLY A 33 12.35 -16.85 6.56
C GLY A 33 13.84 -16.59 6.77
N TYR A 34 14.51 -15.89 5.87
CA TYR A 34 15.89 -15.50 6.11
C TYR A 34 15.96 -14.35 7.12
N HIS A 35 16.71 -14.58 8.21
CA HIS A 35 17.18 -13.53 9.12
C HIS A 35 18.67 -13.76 9.40
N PRO A 36 19.51 -12.72 9.53
CA PRO A 36 20.95 -12.89 9.77
C PRO A 36 21.30 -13.74 10.99
N SER A 37 20.44 -13.74 12.02
CA SER A 37 20.62 -14.58 13.21
C SER A 37 20.24 -16.05 13.02
N SER A 38 19.56 -16.40 11.92
CA SER A 38 19.12 -17.77 11.62
C SER A 38 20.22 -18.61 10.94
N GLY A 39 21.41 -18.04 10.75
CA GLY A 39 22.55 -18.70 10.10
C GLY A 39 22.77 -18.26 8.67
N SER A 40 23.80 -18.82 8.04
CA SER A 40 24.23 -18.43 6.69
C SER A 40 23.41 -19.10 5.60
N LEU A 41 23.06 -18.35 4.55
CA LEU A 41 22.49 -18.92 3.33
C LEU A 41 23.51 -19.86 2.65
N PRO A 42 23.04 -20.87 1.90
CA PRO A 42 23.92 -21.73 1.10
C PRO A 42 24.78 -20.91 0.14
N ALA A 43 26.05 -21.28 -0.02
CA ALA A 43 26.98 -20.60 -0.92
C ALA A 43 26.60 -20.76 -2.40
N ASP A 44 26.14 -21.96 -2.77
CA ASP A 44 25.62 -22.30 -4.10
C ASP A 44 24.12 -22.61 -4.00
N PRO A 45 23.25 -21.58 -3.98
CA PRO A 45 21.83 -21.76 -3.70
C PRO A 45 21.10 -22.46 -4.86
N THR A 46 20.64 -23.68 -4.62
CA THR A 46 19.56 -24.34 -5.39
C THR A 46 18.24 -24.29 -4.61
N ARG A 47 17.10 -24.51 -5.28
CA ARG A 47 15.79 -24.62 -4.61
C ARG A 47 15.80 -25.66 -3.50
N GLU A 48 16.46 -26.80 -3.73
CA GLU A 48 16.60 -27.88 -2.76
C GLU A 48 17.48 -27.47 -1.56
N SER A 49 18.63 -26.84 -1.82
CA SER A 49 19.53 -26.38 -0.74
C SER A 49 18.88 -25.30 0.13
N LEU A 50 18.07 -24.43 -0.47
CA LEU A 50 17.32 -23.39 0.23
C LEU A 50 16.14 -23.98 1.00
N GLY A 51 15.47 -24.99 0.46
CA GLY A 51 14.45 -25.75 1.17
C GLY A 51 15.00 -26.43 2.42
N ALA A 52 16.11 -27.16 2.29
CA ALA A 52 16.78 -27.80 3.42
C ALA A 52 17.27 -26.79 4.48
N TYR A 53 17.79 -25.64 4.04
CA TYR A 53 18.13 -24.53 4.93
C TYR A 53 16.91 -24.07 5.72
N LEU A 54 15.80 -23.76 5.04
CA LEU A 54 14.56 -23.29 5.66
C LEU A 54 13.95 -24.31 6.63
N GLU A 55 13.96 -25.60 6.30
CA GLU A 55 13.51 -26.67 7.20
C GLU A 55 14.36 -26.76 8.47
N SER A 56 15.67 -26.53 8.35
CA SER A 56 16.58 -26.57 9.50
C SER A 56 16.32 -25.44 10.50
N ILE A 57 15.95 -24.25 10.01
CA ILE A 57 15.68 -23.07 10.84
C ILE A 57 14.21 -22.94 11.26
N TYR A 58 13.30 -23.56 10.52
CA TYR A 58 11.87 -23.64 10.83
C TYR A 58 11.30 -25.05 10.69
N PRO A 59 11.61 -25.98 11.63
CA PRO A 59 11.15 -27.37 11.55
C PRO A 59 9.63 -27.55 11.56
N GLY A 60 8.87 -26.53 11.99
CA GLY A 60 7.41 -26.55 12.06
C GLY A 60 6.70 -25.98 10.82
N TRP A 61 7.44 -25.53 9.79
CA TRP A 61 6.79 -25.03 8.57
C TRP A 61 6.20 -26.19 7.75
N LYS A 62 4.96 -26.00 7.28
CA LYS A 62 4.33 -26.92 6.33
C LYS A 62 5.18 -27.00 5.04
N PRO A 63 5.28 -28.16 4.37
CA PRO A 63 6.12 -28.33 3.18
C PRO A 63 5.87 -27.29 2.08
N GLY A 64 4.61 -26.94 1.80
CA GLY A 64 4.28 -25.92 0.80
C GLY A 64 4.86 -24.54 1.12
N LYS A 65 4.94 -24.16 2.40
CA LYS A 65 5.53 -22.89 2.83
C LYS A 65 7.04 -22.87 2.62
N VAL A 66 7.72 -23.99 2.91
CA VAL A 66 9.16 -24.16 2.64
C VAL A 66 9.43 -24.04 1.15
N THR A 67 8.70 -24.77 0.31
CA THR A 67 8.86 -24.73 -1.15
C THR A 67 8.65 -23.34 -1.73
N ASN A 68 7.62 -22.62 -1.27
CA ASN A 68 7.35 -21.26 -1.70
C ASN A 68 8.50 -20.31 -1.31
N ALA A 69 8.89 -20.31 -0.04
CA ALA A 69 9.97 -19.46 0.47
C ALA A 69 11.32 -19.77 -0.22
N ALA A 70 11.65 -21.04 -0.43
CA ALA A 70 12.85 -21.47 -1.16
C ALA A 70 12.85 -20.96 -2.60
N SER A 71 11.70 -21.01 -3.27
CA SER A 71 11.54 -20.51 -4.64
C SER A 71 11.70 -19.00 -4.74
N GLN A 72 11.15 -18.25 -3.77
CA GLN A 72 11.30 -16.79 -3.71
C GLN A 72 12.76 -16.39 -3.44
N LEU A 73 13.45 -17.07 -2.51
CA LEU A 73 14.87 -16.88 -2.26
C LEU A 73 15.71 -17.21 -3.50
N TYR A 74 15.44 -18.34 -4.16
CA TYR A 74 16.17 -18.75 -5.36
C TYR A 74 16.04 -17.72 -6.48
N ARG A 75 14.82 -17.27 -6.79
CA ARG A 75 14.58 -16.23 -7.79
C ARG A 75 15.35 -14.95 -7.46
N PHE A 76 15.32 -14.52 -6.20
CA PHE A 76 16.00 -13.29 -5.78
C PHE A 76 17.52 -13.41 -5.81
N MET A 77 18.08 -14.55 -5.41
CA MET A 77 19.53 -14.76 -5.30
C MET A 77 20.17 -15.12 -6.64
N VAL A 78 19.46 -15.87 -7.49
CA VAL A 78 20.04 -16.52 -8.69
C VAL A 78 19.46 -15.98 -9.98
N GLU A 79 18.13 -15.86 -10.11
CA GLU A 79 17.51 -15.49 -11.40
C GLU A 79 17.55 -13.98 -11.65
N LEU A 80 17.24 -13.17 -10.61
CA LEU A 80 17.28 -11.72 -10.67
C LEU A 80 18.74 -11.24 -10.87
N SER A 81 18.99 -10.48 -11.93
CA SER A 81 20.35 -10.14 -12.36
C SER A 81 20.61 -8.63 -12.47
N VAL A 82 21.88 -8.25 -12.47
CA VAL A 82 22.28 -6.85 -12.71
C VAL A 82 21.87 -6.45 -14.13
N GLY A 83 21.23 -5.30 -14.27
CA GLY A 83 20.66 -4.82 -15.53
C GLY A 83 19.17 -5.14 -15.71
N ASP A 84 18.61 -6.06 -14.91
CA ASP A 84 17.18 -6.34 -14.96
C ASP A 84 16.37 -5.12 -14.51
N THR A 85 15.20 -4.96 -15.12
CA THR A 85 14.21 -3.98 -14.68
C THR A 85 13.48 -4.51 -13.44
N VAL A 86 13.30 -3.65 -12.45
CA VAL A 86 12.53 -3.96 -11.25
C VAL A 86 11.45 -2.92 -11.00
N VAL A 87 10.27 -3.41 -10.62
CA VAL A 87 9.10 -2.63 -10.27
C VAL A 87 8.74 -2.92 -8.82
N THR A 88 8.52 -1.88 -8.02
CA THR A 88 7.91 -2.00 -6.68
C THR A 88 6.63 -1.17 -6.60
N VAL A 89 5.82 -1.41 -5.57
CA VAL A 89 4.47 -0.85 -5.46
C VAL A 89 4.36 0.02 -4.23
N ASP A 90 4.01 1.28 -4.44
CA ASP A 90 3.64 2.23 -3.40
C ASP A 90 2.13 2.33 -3.34
N LEU A 91 1.53 1.60 -2.40
CA LEU A 91 0.08 1.60 -2.19
C LEU A 91 -0.41 2.97 -1.71
N SER A 92 0.37 3.65 -0.88
CA SER A 92 -0.01 4.95 -0.30
C SER A 92 -0.06 6.05 -1.36
N ARG A 93 0.89 6.04 -2.30
CA ARG A 93 0.96 7.00 -3.42
C ARG A 93 0.22 6.51 -4.66
N ARG A 94 -0.26 5.26 -4.65
CA ARG A 94 -0.86 4.56 -5.80
C ARG A 94 0.05 4.62 -7.03
N LEU A 95 1.33 4.33 -6.82
CA LEU A 95 2.36 4.36 -7.88
C LEU A 95 3.05 3.00 -8.00
N TYR A 96 3.45 2.69 -9.23
CA TYR A 96 4.50 1.72 -9.51
C TYR A 96 5.82 2.48 -9.64
N VAL A 97 6.83 2.06 -8.89
CA VAL A 97 8.18 2.67 -8.92
C VAL A 97 9.12 1.72 -9.64
N ILE A 98 9.83 2.24 -10.63
CA ILE A 98 10.54 1.45 -11.64
C ILE A 98 12.00 1.85 -11.64
N GLY A 99 12.88 0.85 -11.66
CA GLY A 99 14.31 1.04 -11.62
C GLY A 99 15.07 -0.13 -12.22
N THR A 100 16.38 -0.07 -12.12
CA THR A 100 17.30 -1.09 -12.64
C THR A 100 18.12 -1.67 -11.51
N ILE A 101 18.27 -3.00 -11.48
CA ILE A 101 19.13 -3.70 -10.51
C ILE A 101 20.59 -3.39 -10.82
N THR A 102 21.34 -2.93 -9.81
CA THR A 102 22.74 -2.49 -9.96
C THR A 102 23.75 -3.29 -9.14
N SER A 103 23.30 -4.30 -8.39
CA SER A 103 24.20 -5.17 -7.64
C SER A 103 23.80 -6.64 -7.65
N ALA A 104 24.80 -7.48 -7.42
CA ALA A 104 24.62 -8.83 -6.88
C ALA A 104 23.87 -8.77 -5.52
N PRO A 105 23.26 -9.88 -5.06
CA PRO A 105 22.59 -9.89 -3.77
C PRO A 105 23.63 -9.73 -2.65
N TYR A 106 23.28 -8.96 -1.63
CA TYR A 106 24.13 -8.73 -0.47
C TYR A 106 23.31 -8.74 0.82
N LEU A 107 23.99 -8.94 1.94
CA LEU A 107 23.39 -8.91 3.25
C LEU A 107 23.61 -7.55 3.90
N GLN A 108 22.52 -6.95 4.37
CA GLN A 108 22.52 -5.77 5.23
C GLN A 108 22.34 -6.22 6.68
N ALA A 109 23.35 -5.96 7.50
CA ALA A 109 23.28 -6.24 8.93
C ALA A 109 22.18 -5.38 9.60
N ASP A 110 21.57 -5.93 10.65
CA ASP A 110 20.61 -5.26 11.54
C ASP A 110 19.42 -4.62 10.82
N ALA A 111 18.89 -5.28 9.80
CA ALA A 111 17.72 -4.85 9.05
C ALA A 111 16.68 -5.96 8.91
N ASP A 112 15.39 -5.60 9.06
CA ASP A 112 14.24 -6.52 8.88
C ASP A 112 14.24 -7.18 7.48
N MET A 113 14.67 -6.44 6.46
CA MET A 113 14.89 -6.92 5.09
C MET A 113 16.39 -7.04 4.82
N ALA A 114 17.03 -8.06 5.40
CA ALA A 114 18.49 -8.19 5.36
C ALA A 114 19.05 -8.61 3.99
N LEU A 115 18.36 -9.47 3.24
CA LEU A 115 18.80 -9.86 1.89
C LEU A 115 18.35 -8.80 0.88
N ARG A 116 19.32 -8.09 0.28
CA ARG A 116 19.07 -6.90 -0.56
C ARG A 116 19.78 -6.95 -1.90
N ARG A 117 19.29 -6.14 -2.84
CA ARG A 117 19.97 -5.74 -4.07
C ARG A 117 19.82 -4.24 -4.27
N LYS A 118 20.88 -3.58 -4.74
CA LYS A 118 20.86 -2.15 -5.06
C LYS A 118 20.03 -1.91 -6.31
N VAL A 119 19.33 -0.79 -6.32
CA VAL A 119 18.48 -0.34 -7.41
C VAL A 119 18.75 1.13 -7.69
N THR A 120 18.83 1.47 -8.97
CA THR A 120 18.71 2.87 -9.38
C THR A 120 17.27 3.09 -9.85
N TRP A 121 16.47 3.76 -9.01
CA TRP A 121 15.10 4.14 -9.33
C TRP A 121 15.09 5.34 -10.27
N THR A 122 14.33 5.26 -11.36
CA THR A 122 14.36 6.28 -12.42
C THR A 122 12.98 6.73 -12.87
N GLN A 123 11.99 5.84 -12.85
CA GLN A 123 10.65 6.11 -13.37
C GLN A 123 9.58 5.73 -12.35
N VAL A 124 8.39 6.29 -12.53
CA VAL A 124 7.16 5.87 -11.88
C VAL A 124 6.03 5.78 -12.89
N ALA A 125 5.02 4.96 -12.62
CA ALA A 125 3.77 4.92 -13.38
C ALA A 125 2.57 5.05 -12.42
N PRO A 126 1.62 5.98 -12.65
CA PRO A 126 0.41 6.08 -11.86
C PRO A 126 -0.45 4.84 -12.02
N ARG A 127 -0.83 4.19 -10.91
CA ARG A 127 -1.66 2.98 -10.93
C ARG A 127 -2.99 3.22 -11.63
N ASP A 128 -3.56 4.41 -11.46
CA ASP A 128 -4.86 4.78 -12.01
C ASP A 128 -4.85 5.06 -13.51
N ALA A 129 -3.67 5.23 -14.11
CA ALA A 129 -3.53 5.31 -15.56
C ALA A 129 -3.59 3.93 -16.23
N LEU A 130 -3.31 2.85 -15.48
CA LEU A 130 -3.20 1.50 -16.02
C LEU A 130 -4.56 0.85 -16.25
N SER A 131 -4.59 -0.07 -17.21
CA SER A 131 -5.75 -0.90 -17.48
C SER A 131 -6.06 -1.85 -16.30
N VAL A 132 -7.33 -2.27 -16.18
CA VAL A 132 -7.76 -3.22 -15.14
C VAL A 132 -6.96 -4.54 -15.16
N PRO A 133 -6.71 -5.19 -16.32
CA PRO A 133 -5.89 -6.40 -16.37
C PRO A 133 -4.49 -6.20 -15.80
N THR A 134 -3.80 -5.13 -16.20
CA THR A 134 -2.47 -4.79 -15.69
C THR A 134 -2.48 -4.54 -14.19
N ARG A 135 -3.48 -3.81 -13.68
CA ARG A 135 -3.64 -3.59 -12.23
C ARG A 135 -3.84 -4.90 -11.48
N ASN A 136 -4.62 -5.84 -12.03
CA ASN A 136 -4.83 -7.15 -11.42
C ASN A 136 -3.54 -7.98 -11.38
N THR A 137 -2.74 -7.98 -12.45
CA THR A 137 -1.44 -8.65 -12.49
C THR A 137 -0.46 -8.03 -11.50
N LEU A 138 -0.33 -6.70 -11.54
CA LEU A 138 0.54 -5.95 -10.65
C LEU A 138 0.02 -5.85 -9.21
N GLY A 139 -1.19 -6.33 -8.93
CA GLY A 139 -1.78 -6.48 -7.60
C GLY A 139 -1.53 -7.84 -6.93
N SER A 140 -0.86 -8.79 -7.62
CA SER A 140 -0.55 -10.13 -7.05
C SER A 140 0.17 -10.07 -5.70
N ILE A 141 -0.16 -10.94 -4.75
CA ILE A 141 0.55 -10.98 -3.44
C ILE A 141 1.97 -11.55 -3.52
N LEU A 142 2.36 -12.15 -4.66
CA LEU A 142 3.69 -12.72 -4.82
C LEU A 142 4.75 -11.67 -4.55
N SER A 143 5.69 -12.02 -3.66
CA SER A 143 6.73 -11.09 -3.23
C SER A 143 7.73 -10.78 -4.32
N LEU A 144 8.02 -11.76 -5.17
CA LEU A 144 8.87 -11.64 -6.36
C LEU A 144 8.29 -12.50 -7.49
N PHE A 145 8.02 -11.87 -8.64
CA PHE A 145 7.61 -12.55 -9.87
C PHE A 145 8.08 -11.80 -11.11
N ARG A 146 8.16 -12.53 -12.24
CA ARG A 146 8.51 -11.95 -13.54
C ARG A 146 7.27 -11.34 -14.19
N LEU A 147 7.39 -10.13 -14.70
CA LEU A 147 6.33 -9.44 -15.42
C LEU A 147 6.38 -9.82 -16.91
N ALA A 148 5.23 -10.23 -17.45
CA ALA A 148 5.08 -10.52 -18.87
C ALA A 148 5.06 -9.25 -19.72
N ASP A 149 5.13 -9.42 -21.05
CA ASP A 149 5.21 -8.29 -21.99
C ASP A 149 3.96 -7.41 -21.97
N GLU A 150 2.75 -7.98 -22.03
CA GLU A 150 1.52 -7.19 -22.13
C GLU A 150 1.28 -6.25 -20.91
N PRO A 151 1.36 -6.70 -19.64
CA PRO A 151 1.26 -5.80 -18.50
C PRO A 151 2.41 -4.78 -18.41
N TRP A 152 3.59 -5.14 -18.93
CA TRP A 152 4.72 -4.22 -19.00
C TRP A 152 4.50 -3.13 -20.05
N ASP A 153 3.97 -3.46 -21.22
CA ASP A 153 3.72 -2.51 -22.30
C ASP A 153 2.72 -1.43 -21.84
N ASP A 154 1.66 -1.83 -21.14
CA ASP A 154 0.69 -0.90 -20.53
C ASP A 154 1.35 -0.02 -19.45
N LEU A 155 2.11 -0.63 -18.52
CA LEU A 155 2.82 0.12 -17.47
C LEU A 155 3.86 1.09 -18.03
N SER A 156 4.62 0.67 -19.05
CA SER A 156 5.68 1.46 -19.66
C SER A 156 5.16 2.64 -20.47
N ALA A 157 3.97 2.51 -21.08
CA ALA A 157 3.29 3.60 -21.76
C ALA A 157 2.91 4.78 -20.84
N HIS A 158 2.85 4.53 -19.53
CA HIS A 158 2.48 5.51 -18.50
C HIS A 158 3.66 5.91 -17.59
N GLN A 159 4.89 5.58 -17.97
CA GLN A 159 6.08 6.00 -17.24
C GLN A 159 6.31 7.50 -17.29
N ARG A 160 6.77 8.03 -16.17
CA ARG A 160 7.31 9.38 -16.02
C ARG A 160 8.52 9.37 -15.11
N PRO A 161 9.42 10.36 -15.24
CA PRO A 161 10.55 10.50 -14.32
C PRO A 161 10.12 10.48 -12.85
N ILE A 162 10.90 9.82 -11.99
CA ILE A 162 10.57 9.65 -10.57
C ILE A 162 10.50 10.98 -9.79
N ASP A 163 11.22 12.01 -10.23
CA ASP A 163 11.13 13.37 -9.69
C ASP A 163 9.77 14.04 -9.99
N GLN A 164 9.01 13.51 -10.93
CA GLN A 164 7.64 13.94 -11.26
C GLN A 164 6.57 13.09 -10.58
N ALA A 165 6.95 12.23 -9.62
CA ALA A 165 6.03 11.30 -8.95
C ALA A 165 4.83 11.99 -8.28
N ASP A 166 5.00 13.21 -7.77
CA ASP A 166 3.95 13.96 -7.08
C ASP A 166 3.09 14.82 -8.03
N THR A 167 3.35 14.80 -9.34
CA THR A 167 2.55 15.53 -10.33
C THR A 167 1.21 14.81 -10.54
N PRO A 168 0.05 15.48 -10.52
CA PRO A 168 -1.24 14.86 -10.85
C PRO A 168 -1.21 14.24 -12.25
N ALA A 169 -1.55 12.95 -12.37
CA ALA A 169 -1.81 12.35 -13.67
C ALA A 169 -3.17 12.82 -14.18
N ALA A 170 -3.32 13.02 -15.49
CA ALA A 170 -4.63 13.22 -16.11
C ALA A 170 -5.45 11.95 -15.92
N VAL A 171 -6.48 12.02 -15.07
CA VAL A 171 -7.34 10.88 -14.76
C VAL A 171 -8.12 10.51 -16.01
N THR A 172 -7.82 9.35 -16.58
CA THR A 172 -8.69 8.74 -17.58
C THR A 172 -9.60 7.76 -16.84
N PRO A 173 -10.93 7.89 -16.93
CA PRO A 173 -11.83 7.01 -16.21
C PRO A 173 -11.60 5.55 -16.61
N PRO A 174 -11.60 4.59 -15.66
CA PRO A 174 -11.44 3.18 -15.98
C PRO A 174 -12.61 2.72 -16.85
N LYS A 175 -12.31 2.13 -18.02
CA LYS A 175 -13.31 1.38 -18.79
C LYS A 175 -13.64 0.09 -18.05
N ALA A 176 -14.95 -0.18 -17.93
CA ALA A 176 -15.46 -1.40 -17.31
C ALA A 176 -14.96 -2.67 -18.05
N PRO A 177 -14.81 -3.81 -17.35
CA PRO A 177 -14.16 -4.99 -17.91
C PRO A 177 -15.01 -5.66 -19.01
N LYS A 178 -14.34 -6.15 -20.05
CA LYS A 178 -14.76 -7.32 -20.80
C LYS A 178 -13.64 -8.35 -20.67
N ASP A 179 -14.01 -9.48 -20.07
CA ASP A 179 -13.29 -10.76 -20.01
C ASP A 179 -12.02 -10.82 -19.14
N LEU A 180 -11.98 -11.84 -18.27
CA LEU A 180 -10.79 -12.27 -17.54
C LEU A 180 -9.90 -13.09 -18.49
N PRO A 181 -8.58 -12.82 -18.57
CA PRO A 181 -7.65 -13.79 -19.13
C PRO A 181 -7.36 -14.91 -18.11
N PRO A 182 -7.37 -16.19 -18.52
CA PRO A 182 -6.89 -17.30 -17.71
C PRO A 182 -5.39 -17.50 -17.98
N ASP A 183 -4.54 -17.03 -17.07
CA ASP A 183 -3.21 -17.62 -16.87
C ASP A 183 -2.58 -17.03 -15.59
N VAL A 184 -2.85 -17.68 -14.47
CA VAL A 184 -1.99 -17.60 -13.28
C VAL A 184 -1.34 -18.98 -13.19
N PRO A 185 0.01 -19.08 -13.19
CA PRO A 185 0.69 -20.36 -13.06
C PRO A 185 0.19 -21.12 -11.82
N GLU A 186 -0.16 -22.39 -12.00
CA GLU A 186 -0.78 -23.30 -11.01
C GLU A 186 0.17 -23.72 -9.85
N GLU A 187 0.86 -22.79 -9.19
CA GLU A 187 1.75 -23.09 -8.04
C GLU A 187 1.41 -22.27 -6.77
N GLU A 188 0.13 -22.00 -6.51
CA GLU A 188 -0.33 -21.33 -5.28
C GLU A 188 -1.40 -22.13 -4.52
N SER A 189 -1.19 -23.44 -4.37
CA SER A 189 -2.10 -24.29 -3.61
C SER A 189 -1.78 -24.30 -2.11
N SER A 190 -1.84 -23.15 -1.43
CA SER A 190 -2.21 -23.11 -0.01
C SER A 190 -3.41 -22.20 0.18
N LEU A 191 -4.42 -22.68 0.92
CA LEU A 191 -5.67 -21.96 1.17
C LEU A 191 -5.42 -20.57 1.78
N ASP A 192 -4.39 -20.47 2.63
CA ASP A 192 -3.91 -19.21 3.22
C ASP A 192 -3.38 -18.19 2.20
N GLY A 193 -2.70 -18.65 1.15
CA GLY A 193 -2.19 -17.78 0.09
C GLY A 193 -3.35 -17.17 -0.70
N LEU A 194 -4.31 -18.01 -1.08
CA LEU A 194 -5.52 -17.57 -1.78
C LEU A 194 -6.35 -16.60 -0.93
N LEU A 195 -6.50 -16.85 0.38
CA LEU A 195 -7.19 -15.94 1.28
C LEU A 195 -6.51 -14.56 1.32
N HIS A 196 -5.18 -14.54 1.42
CA HIS A 196 -4.42 -13.28 1.44
C HIS A 196 -4.57 -12.50 0.13
N ASP A 197 -4.58 -13.19 -1.02
CA ASP A 197 -4.84 -12.58 -2.33
C ASP A 197 -6.22 -11.93 -2.41
N ILE A 198 -7.23 -12.66 -1.96
CA ILE A 198 -8.61 -12.18 -1.92
C ILE A 198 -8.71 -10.96 -1.00
N GLN A 199 -8.08 -10.99 0.17
CA GLN A 199 -8.07 -9.87 1.11
C GLN A 199 -7.40 -8.63 0.52
N GLN A 200 -6.20 -8.77 -0.09
CA GLN A 200 -5.50 -7.63 -0.68
C GLN A 200 -6.30 -7.02 -1.84
N LYS A 201 -6.80 -7.86 -2.76
CA LYS A 201 -7.64 -7.38 -3.88
C LYS A 201 -8.91 -6.71 -3.37
N SER A 202 -9.54 -7.26 -2.35
CA SER A 202 -10.72 -6.66 -1.73
C SER A 202 -10.41 -5.28 -1.18
N ARG A 203 -9.27 -5.11 -0.49
CA ARG A 203 -8.84 -3.80 0.01
C ARG A 203 -8.61 -2.81 -1.13
N GLU A 204 -7.92 -3.21 -2.19
CA GLU A 204 -7.70 -2.35 -3.37
C GLU A 204 -9.03 -1.92 -4.02
N PHE A 205 -10.02 -2.83 -4.12
CA PHE A 205 -11.33 -2.48 -4.65
C PHE A 205 -12.13 -1.53 -3.74
N ILE A 206 -11.95 -1.63 -2.42
CA ILE A 206 -12.56 -0.70 -1.46
C ILE A 206 -11.91 0.68 -1.60
N GLU A 207 -10.58 0.75 -1.64
CA GLU A 207 -9.84 1.99 -1.86
C GLU A 207 -10.23 2.65 -3.19
N ASP A 208 -10.39 1.88 -4.26
CA ASP A 208 -10.84 2.38 -5.57
C ASP A 208 -12.25 2.99 -5.51
N ARG A 209 -13.16 2.41 -4.72
CA ARG A 209 -14.51 2.95 -4.52
C ARG A 209 -14.49 4.24 -3.70
N ILE A 210 -13.72 4.26 -2.61
CA ILE A 210 -13.55 5.46 -1.78
C ILE A 210 -12.93 6.58 -2.62
N ALA A 211 -11.90 6.29 -3.41
CA ALA A 211 -11.23 7.28 -4.26
C ALA A 211 -12.09 7.81 -5.42
N ALA A 212 -13.21 7.16 -5.74
CA ALA A 212 -14.13 7.56 -6.79
C ALA A 212 -15.27 8.47 -6.29
N LEU A 213 -15.40 8.66 -4.97
CA LEU A 213 -16.36 9.58 -4.37
C LEU A 213 -16.06 11.02 -4.78
N ASP A 214 -17.08 11.87 -4.81
CA ASP A 214 -16.84 13.31 -4.92
C ASP A 214 -16.35 13.92 -3.59
N PRO A 215 -15.86 15.18 -3.57
CA PRO A 215 -15.35 15.79 -2.35
C PRO A 215 -16.36 15.87 -1.20
N ASP A 216 -17.64 16.12 -1.50
CA ASP A 216 -18.67 16.25 -0.48
C ASP A 216 -19.01 14.84 0.09
N GLU A 217 -19.11 13.84 -0.78
CA GLU A 217 -19.28 12.44 -0.40
C GLU A 217 -18.12 11.91 0.46
N MET A 218 -16.89 12.35 0.20
CA MET A 218 -15.73 11.99 1.03
C MET A 218 -15.85 12.55 2.45
N GLU A 219 -16.29 13.80 2.61
CA GLU A 219 -16.52 14.41 3.92
C GLU A 219 -17.60 13.65 4.70
N GLU A 220 -18.68 13.28 4.02
CA GLU A 220 -19.77 12.48 4.60
C GLU A 220 -19.31 11.06 4.97
N LEU A 221 -18.45 10.42 4.17
CA LEU A 221 -17.85 9.12 4.49
C LEU A 221 -17.05 9.20 5.80
N VAL A 222 -16.19 10.21 5.92
CA VAL A 222 -15.37 10.43 7.13
C VAL A 222 -16.27 10.70 8.34
N ALA A 223 -17.31 11.52 8.18
CA ALA A 223 -18.29 11.77 9.23
C ALA A 223 -19.05 10.50 9.63
N GLY A 224 -19.42 9.65 8.67
CA GLY A 224 -20.05 8.35 8.88
C GLY A 224 -19.20 7.39 9.71
N ILE A 225 -17.92 7.28 9.38
CA ILE A 225 -16.96 6.44 10.14
C ILE A 225 -16.85 6.93 11.59
N LEU A 226 -16.71 8.25 11.80
CA LEU A 226 -16.65 8.80 13.17
C LEU A 226 -17.95 8.60 13.95
N ARG A 227 -19.11 8.62 13.28
CA ARG A 227 -20.40 8.24 13.91
C ARG A 227 -20.41 6.80 14.35
N ALA A 228 -19.91 5.88 13.52
CA ALA A 228 -19.80 4.47 13.87
C ALA A 228 -18.81 4.20 15.03
N MET A 229 -17.83 5.07 15.22
CA MET A 229 -16.93 5.08 16.38
C MET A 229 -17.58 5.65 17.66
N GLY A 230 -18.83 6.10 17.59
CA GLY A 230 -19.59 6.61 18.74
C GLY A 230 -19.55 8.12 18.94
N TYR A 231 -18.97 8.89 18.01
CA TYR A 231 -19.02 10.33 18.04
C TYR A 231 -20.29 10.88 17.38
N LYS A 232 -20.65 12.11 17.71
CA LYS A 232 -21.61 12.88 16.93
C LYS A 232 -20.86 13.86 16.06
N THR A 233 -21.19 13.86 14.78
CA THR A 233 -20.50 14.64 13.76
C THR A 233 -21.36 15.77 13.22
N ARG A 234 -20.70 16.80 12.69
CA ARG A 234 -21.27 17.87 11.87
C ARG A 234 -20.33 18.10 10.70
N VAL A 235 -20.86 18.01 9.49
CA VAL A 235 -20.17 18.44 8.28
C VAL A 235 -20.42 19.95 8.13
N SER A 236 -19.35 20.70 7.87
CA SER A 236 -19.44 22.16 7.73
C SER A 236 -20.11 22.54 6.40
N ASP A 237 -20.87 23.63 6.40
CA ASP A 237 -21.42 24.16 5.16
C ASP A 237 -20.29 24.74 4.28
N LYS A 238 -20.49 24.76 2.95
CA LYS A 238 -19.53 25.39 2.03
C LYS A 238 -19.38 26.88 2.35
N GLY A 239 -18.21 27.27 2.88
CA GLY A 239 -17.97 28.64 3.33
C GLY A 239 -16.53 28.90 3.79
N PRO A 240 -16.22 30.11 4.28
CA PRO A 240 -14.89 30.50 4.77
C PRO A 240 -14.53 29.87 6.13
N ASP A 241 -15.04 28.67 6.40
CA ASP A 241 -14.70 27.92 7.58
C ASP A 241 -13.22 27.52 7.49
N ARG A 242 -12.53 27.70 8.61
CA ARG A 242 -11.07 27.82 8.74
C ARG A 242 -10.35 26.47 8.56
N GLY A 243 -10.60 25.77 7.45
CA GLY A 243 -10.13 24.41 7.21
C GLY A 243 -10.65 23.47 8.29
N VAL A 244 -11.98 23.32 8.37
CA VAL A 244 -12.63 22.24 9.15
C VAL A 244 -13.82 21.78 8.33
N ASP A 245 -13.70 20.60 7.75
CA ASP A 245 -14.75 19.99 6.94
C ASP A 245 -15.68 19.15 7.82
N VAL A 246 -15.13 18.46 8.84
CA VAL A 246 -15.94 17.71 9.82
C VAL A 246 -15.54 18.09 11.26
N PHE A 247 -16.53 18.33 12.09
CA PHE A 247 -16.39 18.43 13.54
C PHE A 247 -17.02 17.21 14.21
N ALA A 248 -16.33 16.62 15.19
CA ALA A 248 -16.84 15.51 15.96
C ALA A 248 -16.60 15.68 17.47
N SER A 249 -17.56 15.23 18.28
CA SER A 249 -17.45 15.19 19.74
C SER A 249 -18.45 14.18 20.31
N PRO A 250 -18.28 13.69 21.56
CA PRO A 250 -19.23 12.75 22.17
C PRO A 250 -20.67 13.30 22.23
N ASP A 251 -20.81 14.61 22.49
CA ASP A 251 -22.10 15.28 22.61
C ASP A 251 -22.57 15.96 21.31
N GLY A 252 -21.67 16.08 20.32
CA GLY A 252 -21.90 16.78 19.06
C GLY A 252 -21.90 18.30 19.20
N LEU A 253 -21.80 18.83 20.41
CA LEU A 253 -21.86 20.25 20.74
C LEU A 253 -20.47 20.81 21.05
N GLY A 254 -19.50 19.94 21.31
CA GLY A 254 -18.15 20.32 21.70
C GLY A 254 -18.05 20.81 23.15
N LEU A 255 -19.03 20.48 24.00
CA LEU A 255 -18.97 20.76 25.43
C LEU A 255 -18.23 19.64 26.17
N GLN A 256 -18.13 18.46 25.56
CA GLN A 256 -17.37 17.32 26.05
C GLN A 256 -16.13 17.06 25.20
N GLU A 257 -15.02 16.72 25.88
CA GLU A 257 -13.83 16.23 25.23
C GLU A 257 -13.97 14.73 24.85
N PRO A 258 -13.30 14.27 23.78
CA PRO A 258 -12.47 15.06 22.88
C PRO A 258 -13.28 15.88 21.86
N ARG A 259 -12.80 17.10 21.57
CA ARG A 259 -13.25 17.90 20.42
C ARG A 259 -12.35 17.57 19.24
N ILE A 260 -12.90 16.93 18.22
CA ILE A 260 -12.16 16.43 17.07
C ILE A 260 -12.46 17.34 15.88
N PHE A 261 -11.43 17.95 15.32
CA PHE A 261 -11.49 18.73 14.09
C PHE A 261 -10.88 17.94 12.96
N VAL A 262 -11.56 17.90 11.83
CA VAL A 262 -11.15 17.11 10.67
C VAL A 262 -11.06 18.00 9.45
N GLU A 263 -9.95 17.91 8.75
CA GLU A 263 -9.78 18.45 7.39
C GLU A 263 -9.70 17.29 6.41
N VAL A 264 -10.43 17.38 5.31
CA VAL A 264 -10.49 16.40 4.23
C VAL A 264 -9.89 17.03 2.96
N LYS A 265 -8.95 16.32 2.35
CA LYS A 265 -8.33 16.68 1.06
C LYS A 265 -8.47 15.54 0.09
N HIS A 266 -9.56 15.59 -0.68
CA HIS A 266 -9.80 14.65 -1.75
C HIS A 266 -9.20 15.15 -3.07
N ARG A 267 -7.91 14.85 -3.28
CA ARG A 267 -7.16 15.17 -4.51
C ARG A 267 -5.96 14.24 -4.66
N SER A 268 -5.40 14.15 -5.85
CA SER A 268 -4.21 13.31 -6.14
C SER A 268 -2.91 13.90 -5.58
N ALA A 269 -2.83 15.22 -5.41
CA ALA A 269 -1.64 15.87 -4.87
C ALA A 269 -1.43 15.52 -3.38
N ARG A 270 -0.18 15.23 -3.00
CA ARG A 270 0.22 14.96 -1.61
C ARG A 270 0.18 16.22 -0.75
N MET A 271 -0.05 16.03 0.56
CA MET A 271 -0.01 17.13 1.51
C MET A 271 1.40 17.39 2.02
N GLY A 272 1.80 18.66 2.04
CA GLY A 272 3.06 19.17 2.54
C GLY A 272 2.98 19.60 4.01
N SER A 273 4.13 19.92 4.59
CA SER A 273 4.21 20.42 5.97
C SER A 273 3.52 21.78 6.14
N GLN A 274 3.41 22.58 5.06
CA GLN A 274 2.76 23.88 5.10
C GLN A 274 1.25 23.76 5.30
N GLU A 275 0.60 22.81 4.63
CA GLU A 275 -0.81 22.49 4.81
C GLU A 275 -1.09 22.03 6.24
N ILE A 276 -0.26 21.13 6.77
CA ILE A 276 -0.39 20.63 8.15
C ILE A 276 -0.26 21.78 9.16
N ARG A 277 0.74 22.65 9.04
CA ARG A 277 0.89 23.84 9.91
C ARG A 277 -0.29 24.78 9.82
N SER A 278 -0.80 24.99 8.60
CA SER A 278 -1.92 25.91 8.36
C SER A 278 -3.20 25.42 9.05
N PHE A 279 -3.49 24.12 8.97
CA PHE A 279 -4.61 23.49 9.67
C PHE A 279 -4.49 23.58 11.20
N LEU A 280 -3.30 23.30 11.73
CA LEU A 280 -3.02 23.36 13.16
C LEU A 280 -3.05 24.77 13.74
N GLY A 281 -2.74 25.80 12.95
CA GLY A 281 -2.66 27.19 13.39
C GLY A 281 -3.94 27.75 14.03
N GLY A 282 -5.10 27.14 13.74
CA GLY A 282 -6.39 27.52 14.32
C GLY A 282 -6.83 26.73 15.56
N ARG A 283 -6.03 25.77 16.05
CA ARG A 283 -6.43 24.79 17.07
C ARG A 283 -5.97 25.19 18.47
N GLN A 284 -6.75 24.80 19.48
CA GLN A 284 -6.50 25.10 20.89
C GLN A 284 -5.94 23.87 21.63
N ARG A 285 -5.38 24.12 22.82
CA ARG A 285 -4.96 23.05 23.72
C ARG A 285 -6.19 22.25 24.18
N GLY A 286 -6.16 20.93 23.99
CA GLY A 286 -7.29 20.04 24.29
C GLY A 286 -7.99 19.53 23.03
N ASP A 287 -7.90 20.27 21.92
CA ASP A 287 -8.40 19.81 20.63
C ASP A 287 -7.64 18.55 20.17
N ARG A 288 -8.32 17.76 19.35
CA ARG A 288 -7.79 16.60 18.63
C ARG A 288 -8.02 16.83 17.16
N CYS A 289 -7.09 16.37 16.34
CA CYS A 289 -7.09 16.68 14.92
C CYS A 289 -6.98 15.39 14.11
N LEU A 290 -7.78 15.28 13.07
CA LEU A 290 -7.61 14.32 12.00
C LEU A 290 -7.36 15.12 10.72
N TYR A 291 -6.37 14.71 9.94
CA TYR A 291 -6.19 15.23 8.59
C TYR A 291 -6.34 14.04 7.67
N VAL A 292 -7.24 14.13 6.70
CA VAL A 292 -7.56 13.05 5.76
C VAL A 292 -7.10 13.47 4.36
N SER A 293 -6.31 12.64 3.68
CA SER A 293 -5.81 12.94 2.34
C SER A 293 -5.79 11.69 1.49
N THR A 294 -6.55 11.68 0.39
CA THR A 294 -6.54 10.55 -0.55
C THR A 294 -5.29 10.52 -1.44
N GLY A 295 -4.59 11.65 -1.56
CA GLY A 295 -3.30 11.75 -2.26
C GLY A 295 -2.10 11.41 -1.38
N GLY A 296 -2.30 11.17 -0.08
CA GLY A 296 -1.24 10.87 0.89
C GLY A 296 -0.46 12.10 1.39
N TYR A 297 0.69 11.84 2.02
CA TYR A 297 1.49 12.83 2.75
C TYR A 297 2.96 12.76 2.38
N THR A 298 3.63 13.91 2.34
CA THR A 298 5.10 14.00 2.28
C THR A 298 5.74 13.56 3.60
N ARG A 299 7.03 13.23 3.58
CA ARG A 299 7.78 12.87 4.81
C ARG A 299 7.82 14.05 5.79
N GLU A 300 7.98 15.26 5.26
CA GLU A 300 8.01 16.50 6.02
C GLU A 300 6.65 16.78 6.68
N ALA A 301 5.53 16.45 6.01
CA ALA A 301 4.20 16.54 6.61
C ALA A 301 4.02 15.56 7.77
N ARG A 302 4.50 14.32 7.64
CA ARG A 302 4.48 13.32 8.72
C ARG A 302 5.31 13.79 9.92
N TYR A 303 6.50 14.32 9.66
CA TYR A 303 7.38 14.86 10.70
C TYR A 303 6.76 16.08 11.42
N GLU A 304 6.10 16.97 10.68
CA GLU A 304 5.38 18.10 11.26
C GLU A 304 4.24 17.64 12.17
N ALA A 305 3.45 16.66 11.73
CA ALA A 305 2.34 16.11 12.50
C ALA A 305 2.81 15.47 13.81
N GLU A 306 3.90 14.69 13.77
CA GLU A 306 4.47 14.03 14.96
C GLU A 306 4.94 15.03 16.03
N ARG A 307 5.42 16.21 15.60
CA ARG A 307 5.95 17.25 16.50
C ARG A 307 4.91 18.30 16.88
N ALA A 308 3.67 18.18 16.42
CA ALA A 308 2.61 19.12 16.69
C ALA A 308 2.27 19.15 18.19
N ASN A 309 2.09 20.35 18.74
CA ASN A 309 1.65 20.51 20.13
C ASN A 309 0.18 20.10 20.36
N VAL A 310 -0.62 20.05 19.29
CA VAL A 310 -2.00 19.56 19.29
C VAL A 310 -1.98 18.17 18.66
N PRO A 311 -2.51 17.12 19.33
CA PRO A 311 -2.47 15.78 18.77
C PRO A 311 -3.19 15.70 17.42
N LEU A 312 -2.45 15.23 16.42
CA LEU A 312 -2.89 15.12 15.04
C LEU A 312 -2.61 13.69 14.53
N THR A 313 -3.64 13.03 14.00
CA THR A 313 -3.49 11.79 13.23
C THR A 313 -3.65 12.10 11.76
N LEU A 314 -2.70 11.66 10.95
CA LEU A 314 -2.79 11.69 9.49
C LEU A 314 -3.44 10.39 9.01
N ILE A 315 -4.51 10.51 8.25
CA ILE A 315 -5.24 9.40 7.65
C ILE A 315 -5.06 9.49 6.13
N ASP A 316 -4.46 8.46 5.54
CA ASP A 316 -4.38 8.29 4.09
C ASP A 316 -5.48 7.32 3.61
N LEU A 317 -5.56 7.12 2.29
CA LEU A 317 -6.61 6.30 1.68
C LEU A 317 -6.60 4.84 2.20
N PRO A 318 -5.45 4.14 2.30
CA PRO A 318 -5.40 2.81 2.91
C PRO A 318 -5.95 2.78 4.34
N MET A 319 -5.50 3.70 5.21
CA MET A 319 -5.98 3.77 6.59
C MET A 319 -7.48 4.09 6.68
N LEU A 320 -7.99 4.95 5.80
CA LEU A 320 -9.43 5.26 5.73
C LEU A 320 -10.24 4.02 5.34
N GLY A 321 -9.77 3.23 4.38
CA GLY A 321 -10.39 1.97 3.99
C GLY A 321 -10.41 0.95 5.14
N GLU A 322 -9.33 0.86 5.91
CA GLU A 322 -9.26 0.00 7.10
C GLU A 322 -10.27 0.42 8.18
N LEU A 323 -10.34 1.72 8.50
CA LEU A 323 -11.32 2.26 9.44
C LEU A 323 -12.77 2.02 9.00
N LEU A 324 -13.05 2.17 7.69
CA LEU A 324 -14.38 1.88 7.15
C LEU A 324 -14.75 0.41 7.35
N VAL A 325 -13.85 -0.52 7.03
CA VAL A 325 -14.10 -1.96 7.16
C VAL A 325 -14.28 -2.37 8.62
N GLU A 326 -13.44 -1.85 9.52
CA GLU A 326 -13.51 -2.11 10.96
C GLU A 326 -14.88 -1.72 11.54
N HIS A 327 -15.41 -0.57 11.14
CA HIS A 327 -16.66 -0.02 11.66
C HIS A 327 -17.88 -0.24 10.76
N TYR A 328 -17.75 -1.01 9.67
CA TYR A 328 -18.75 -1.08 8.60
C TYR A 328 -20.14 -1.52 9.05
N ASP A 329 -20.23 -2.39 10.06
CA ASP A 329 -21.52 -2.83 10.60
C ASP A 329 -22.29 -1.69 11.26
N ALA A 330 -21.58 -0.78 11.93
CA ALA A 330 -22.12 0.28 12.77
C ALA A 330 -22.32 1.60 12.02
N VAL A 331 -21.79 1.76 10.80
CA VAL A 331 -22.09 2.95 9.98
C VAL A 331 -23.57 2.98 9.58
N ASP A 332 -24.11 4.19 9.45
CA ASP A 332 -25.49 4.45 9.03
C ASP A 332 -25.75 4.07 7.56
N ILE A 333 -27.02 4.12 7.18
CA ILE A 333 -27.49 3.70 5.85
C ILE A 333 -26.91 4.60 4.77
N GLU A 334 -26.86 5.91 5.02
CA GLU A 334 -26.32 6.91 4.11
C GLU A 334 -24.84 6.61 3.82
N THR A 335 -24.04 6.33 4.85
CA THR A 335 -22.63 5.96 4.71
C THR A 335 -22.45 4.63 3.97
N LYS A 336 -23.31 3.62 4.23
CA LYS A 336 -23.29 2.34 3.49
C LYS A 336 -23.62 2.51 2.01
N GLN A 337 -24.42 3.53 1.65
CA GLN A 337 -24.75 3.82 0.25
C GLN A 337 -23.57 4.42 -0.51
N LEU A 338 -22.70 5.20 0.16
CA LEU A 338 -21.47 5.74 -0.44
C LEU A 338 -20.51 4.61 -0.84
N VAL A 339 -20.29 3.64 0.05
CA VAL A 339 -19.38 2.52 -0.21
C VAL A 339 -20.05 1.18 0.17
N PRO A 340 -20.84 0.57 -0.75
CA PRO A 340 -21.57 -0.65 -0.44
C PRO A 340 -20.67 -1.89 -0.38
N LEU A 341 -20.45 -2.43 0.81
CA LEU A 341 -19.70 -3.66 1.08
C LEU A 341 -20.63 -4.80 1.53
N THR A 342 -20.19 -6.03 1.27
CA THR A 342 -20.83 -7.26 1.76
C THR A 342 -19.80 -8.15 2.44
N ARG A 343 -20.24 -8.95 3.41
CA ARG A 343 -19.39 -9.91 4.09
C ARG A 343 -19.25 -11.18 3.27
N VAL A 344 -18.03 -11.69 3.18
CA VAL A 344 -17.71 -12.99 2.62
C VAL A 344 -17.21 -13.87 3.76
N TYR A 345 -17.80 -15.05 3.92
CA TYR A 345 -17.34 -16.06 4.86
C TYR A 345 -16.33 -16.98 4.17
N TRP A 346 -15.20 -17.24 4.83
CA TRP A 346 -14.14 -18.10 4.31
C TRP A 346 -13.87 -19.25 5.29
N PRO A 347 -13.75 -20.50 4.81
CA PRO A 347 -13.38 -21.62 5.67
C PRO A 347 -11.93 -21.45 6.15
N LEU A 348 -11.72 -21.57 7.47
CA LEU A 348 -10.38 -21.63 8.03
C LEU A 348 -9.96 -23.11 8.10
N ASP A 349 -8.70 -23.41 7.80
CA ASP A 349 -8.14 -24.72 8.13
C ASP A 349 -8.06 -24.84 9.66
N ASP A 350 -8.44 -25.99 10.22
CA ASP A 350 -8.22 -26.27 11.64
C ASP A 350 -6.71 -26.22 11.94
N GLU A 351 -6.31 -25.43 12.96
CA GLU A 351 -4.90 -25.26 13.37
C GLU A 351 -4.23 -26.55 13.85
#